data_AF-A0A0H4XAQ4-F1
#
_entry.id   AF-A0A0H4XAQ4-F1
#
_cell.length_a   1.000
_cell.length_b   1.000
_cell.length_c   1.000
_cell.angle_alpha   90.00
_cell.angle_beta   90.00
_cell.angle_gamma   90.00
#
_symmetry.space_group_name_H-M   'P 1'
#
loop_
_entity.id
_entity.type
_entity.pdbx_description
1 polymer ?
#
loop_
_entity_poly.entity_id
_entity_poly.type
_entity_poly.pdbx_seq_one_letter_code
_entity_poly.pdbx_strand_id
1 'polypeptide(L)'
;MSFRRNLLTFALVTSSLLSGCVTQRPFYRDIMQPEGASIAAGTPVELVVLDADTNQPVKGAKVLWGEDYRWRESYVTNEDGRVAFDVSQSLLKENPLVEIVLPAGVRAYRLQLVPPGEAIDGETPEAPEAPEATEAPAAPETPATEAPAAAPETAPGN
;
A
#
# COMPACT_ATOMS: atom_id res chain seq x y z
N MET A 1 -9.18 -39.40 43.74
CA MET A 1 -8.31 -38.86 42.68
C MET A 1 -7.54 -37.66 43.24
N SER A 2 -6.23 -37.60 43.01
CA SER A 2 -5.31 -36.74 43.77
C SER A 2 -5.45 -35.25 43.45
N PHE A 3 -5.61 -34.42 44.48
CA PHE A 3 -5.59 -32.95 44.40
C PHE A 3 -4.37 -32.41 43.63
N ARG A 4 -3.23 -33.10 43.73
CA ARG A 4 -1.99 -32.73 43.03
C ARG A 4 -2.11 -32.85 41.52
N ARG A 5 -2.90 -33.82 41.03
CA ARG A 5 -3.12 -34.05 39.61
C ARG A 5 -4.05 -32.99 39.03
N ASN A 6 -5.09 -32.58 39.75
CA ASN A 6 -5.99 -31.50 39.33
C ASN A 6 -5.29 -30.12 39.30
N LEU A 7 -4.39 -29.87 40.24
CA LEU A 7 -3.65 -28.59 40.33
C LEU A 7 -2.63 -28.45 39.18
N LEU A 8 -1.98 -29.55 38.78
CA LEU A 8 -1.10 -29.59 37.61
C LEU A 8 -1.85 -29.35 36.29
N THR A 9 -3.04 -29.95 36.10
CA THR A 9 -3.84 -29.70 34.89
C THR A 9 -4.32 -28.25 34.82
N PHE A 10 -4.71 -27.67 35.96
CA PHE A 10 -5.12 -26.26 36.02
C PHE A 10 -3.97 -25.32 35.69
N ALA A 11 -2.75 -25.60 36.18
CA ALA A 11 -1.55 -24.83 35.86
C ALA A 11 -1.17 -24.94 34.37
N LEU A 12 -1.25 -26.15 33.79
CA LEU A 12 -0.95 -26.36 32.37
C LEU A 12 -1.98 -25.66 31.45
N VAL A 13 -3.26 -25.70 31.80
CA VAL A 13 -4.31 -25.03 31.03
C VAL A 13 -4.16 -23.51 31.14
N THR A 14 -3.96 -22.97 32.34
CA THR A 14 -3.77 -21.52 32.53
C THR A 14 -2.51 -20.98 31.83
N SER A 15 -1.38 -21.69 31.87
CA SER A 15 -0.19 -21.30 31.09
C SER A 15 -0.44 -21.27 29.58
N SER A 16 -1.27 -22.19 29.05
CA SER A 16 -1.61 -22.19 27.62
C SER A 16 -2.49 -21.01 27.22
N LEU A 17 -3.45 -20.60 28.08
CA LEU A 17 -4.28 -19.43 27.82
C LEU A 17 -3.51 -18.10 27.92
N LEU A 18 -2.51 -17.99 28.81
CA LEU A 18 -1.69 -16.77 28.90
C LEU A 18 -0.73 -16.59 27.70
N SER A 19 -0.40 -17.66 27.00
CA SER A 19 0.48 -17.60 25.82
C SER A 19 -0.19 -16.98 24.58
N GLY A 20 -1.52 -16.77 24.60
CA GLY A 20 -2.28 -16.21 23.47
C GLY A 20 -2.54 -14.71 23.54
N CYS A 21 -2.11 -14.00 24.59
CA CYS A 21 -2.46 -12.58 24.80
C CYS A 21 -1.38 -11.56 24.42
N VAL A 22 -0.29 -11.98 23.77
CA VAL A 22 0.61 -11.02 23.15
C VAL A 22 0.05 -10.71 21.77
N THR A 23 -0.70 -9.62 21.67
CA THR A 23 -0.93 -8.95 20.38
C THR A 23 0.47 -8.58 19.88
N GLN A 24 1.07 -9.48 19.09
CA GLN A 24 2.45 -9.41 18.63
C GLN A 24 2.57 -8.16 17.77
N ARG A 25 2.97 -7.05 18.38
CA ARG A 25 3.26 -5.82 17.65
C ARG A 25 4.43 -6.14 16.72
N PRO A 26 4.25 -6.08 15.39
CA PRO A 26 5.33 -6.41 14.48
C PRO A 26 6.45 -5.38 14.64
N PHE A 27 7.68 -5.84 14.48
CA PHE A 27 8.79 -4.91 14.37
C PHE A 27 8.84 -4.31 12.97
N TYR A 28 9.47 -3.15 12.84
CA TYR A 28 9.61 -2.46 11.56
C TYR A 28 10.23 -3.38 10.49
N ARG A 29 11.24 -4.19 10.83
CA ARG A 29 11.84 -5.15 9.89
C ARG A 29 10.88 -6.27 9.48
N ASP A 30 10.01 -6.73 10.36
CA ASP A 30 9.06 -7.81 10.02
C ASP A 30 8.07 -7.36 8.93
N ILE A 31 7.74 -6.08 8.92
CA ILE A 31 6.88 -5.47 7.91
C ILE A 31 7.66 -5.27 6.60
N MET A 32 8.89 -4.73 6.66
CA MET A 32 9.66 -4.39 5.44
C MET A 32 10.41 -5.58 4.82
N GLN A 33 10.58 -6.68 5.58
CA GLN A 33 11.32 -7.86 5.16
C GLN A 33 10.51 -9.15 5.42
N PRO A 34 9.30 -9.30 4.85
CA PRO A 34 8.52 -10.51 5.03
C PRO A 34 9.22 -11.69 4.31
N GLU A 35 9.43 -12.78 5.05
CA GLU A 35 10.01 -14.08 4.65
C GLU A 35 10.59 -14.17 3.23
N GLY A 36 11.77 -13.56 3.02
CA GLY A 36 12.57 -13.72 1.80
C GLY A 36 12.53 -12.55 0.81
N ALA A 37 11.64 -11.58 0.99
CA ALA A 37 11.69 -10.31 0.27
C ALA A 37 12.36 -9.24 1.14
N SER A 38 13.39 -8.57 0.64
CA SER A 38 14.05 -7.47 1.34
C SER A 38 13.90 -6.18 0.55
N ILE A 39 13.24 -5.18 1.13
CA ILE A 39 13.16 -3.85 0.51
C ILE A 39 14.37 -3.03 0.94
N ALA A 40 15.02 -2.40 -0.04
CA ALA A 40 16.16 -1.53 0.20
C ALA A 40 15.73 -0.22 0.87
N ALA A 41 16.60 0.32 1.73
CA ALA A 41 16.39 1.65 2.28
C ALA A 41 16.33 2.71 1.15
N GLY A 42 15.50 3.72 1.32
CA GLY A 42 15.21 4.75 0.32
C GLY A 42 14.23 4.33 -0.76
N THR A 43 13.66 3.12 -0.67
CA THR A 43 12.59 2.68 -1.58
C THR A 43 11.25 3.22 -1.08
N PRO A 44 10.46 3.89 -1.93
CA PRO A 44 9.09 4.29 -1.57
C PRO A 44 8.21 3.04 -1.53
N VAL A 45 7.48 2.82 -0.44
CA VAL A 45 6.57 1.67 -0.30
C VAL A 45 5.20 2.13 0.16
N GLU A 46 4.18 1.33 -0.15
CA GLU A 46 2.85 1.51 0.40
C GLU A 46 2.54 0.40 1.41
N LEU A 47 2.00 0.78 2.55
CA LEU A 47 1.47 -0.13 3.56
C LEU A 47 -0.04 0.01 3.60
N VAL A 48 -0.74 -1.10 3.42
CA VAL A 48 -2.19 -1.20 3.52
C VAL A 48 -2.57 -1.80 4.86
N VAL A 49 -3.42 -1.10 5.61
CA VAL A 49 -4.02 -1.60 6.85
C VAL A 49 -5.40 -2.16 6.51
N LEU A 50 -5.54 -3.48 6.66
CA LEU A 50 -6.78 -4.21 6.42
C LEU A 50 -7.39 -4.63 7.77
N ASP A 51 -8.71 -4.64 7.85
CA ASP A 51 -9.44 -5.25 8.96
C ASP A 51 -9.30 -6.77 8.85
N ALA A 52 -8.90 -7.43 9.94
CA ALA A 52 -8.60 -8.86 9.89
C ALA A 52 -9.83 -9.75 9.71
N ASP A 53 -11.02 -9.26 10.09
CA ASP A 53 -12.28 -10.01 10.02
C ASP A 53 -12.93 -9.85 8.64
N THR A 54 -12.93 -8.62 8.11
CA THR A 54 -13.65 -8.27 6.87
C THR A 54 -12.76 -8.17 5.64
N ASN A 55 -11.43 -8.15 5.81
CA ASN A 55 -10.44 -7.86 4.77
C ASN A 55 -10.68 -6.51 4.06
N GLN A 56 -11.41 -5.59 4.69
CA GLN A 56 -11.64 -4.26 4.13
C GLN A 56 -10.54 -3.28 4.55
N PRO A 57 -10.19 -2.31 3.70
CA PRO A 57 -9.24 -1.27 4.06
C PRO A 57 -9.75 -0.41 5.22
N VAL A 58 -8.87 -0.18 6.20
CA VAL A 58 -9.20 0.60 7.40
C VAL A 58 -8.80 2.05 7.20
N LYS A 59 -9.80 2.92 6.98
CA LYS A 59 -9.61 4.37 6.90
C LYS A 59 -9.31 4.98 8.28
N GLY A 60 -8.33 5.88 8.34
CA GLY A 60 -8.04 6.67 9.55
C GLY A 60 -7.32 5.91 10.67
N ALA A 61 -6.78 4.72 10.41
CA ALA A 61 -5.86 4.06 11.32
C ALA A 61 -4.55 4.85 11.39
N LYS A 62 -4.01 5.02 12.61
CA LYS A 62 -2.71 5.67 12.79
C LYS A 62 -1.62 4.62 12.92
N VAL A 63 -0.61 4.70 12.08
CA VAL A 63 0.57 3.84 12.13
C VAL A 63 1.72 4.66 12.68
N LEU A 64 2.33 4.18 13.76
CA LEU A 64 3.41 4.85 14.46
C LEU A 64 4.62 3.93 14.55
N TRP A 65 5.80 4.45 14.24
CA TRP A 65 7.06 3.76 14.45
C TRP A 65 8.16 4.75 14.88
N GLY A 66 9.12 4.24 15.65
CA GLY A 66 10.24 5.01 16.18
C GLY A 66 10.60 4.59 17.59
N GLU A 67 11.87 4.71 17.93
CA GLU A 67 12.44 4.30 19.22
C GLU A 67 11.89 5.15 20.37
N ASP A 68 11.91 6.47 20.20
CA ASP A 68 11.47 7.44 21.21
C ASP A 68 10.09 8.00 20.92
N TYR A 69 9.23 8.08 21.94
CA TYR A 69 7.89 8.71 21.86
C TYR A 69 7.89 10.14 21.31
N ARG A 70 9.01 10.86 21.41
CA ARG A 70 9.14 12.25 20.94
C ARG A 70 9.53 12.36 19.47
N TRP A 71 10.09 11.30 18.89
CA TRP A 71 10.65 11.28 17.53
C TRP A 71 10.01 10.18 16.69
N ARG A 72 8.76 9.80 17.01
CA ARG A 72 8.02 8.82 16.22
C ARG A 72 7.51 9.46 14.94
N GLU A 73 7.69 8.74 13.85
CA GLU A 73 6.93 9.03 12.66
C GLU A 73 5.49 8.51 12.86
N SER A 74 4.52 9.31 12.43
CA SER A 74 3.11 9.02 12.57
C SER A 74 2.43 9.26 11.24
N TYR A 75 1.84 8.20 10.72
CA TYR A 75 1.08 8.24 9.47
C TYR A 75 -0.37 7.90 9.74
N VAL A 76 -1.27 8.46 8.95
CA VAL A 76 -2.70 8.17 9.01
C VAL A 76 -3.10 7.54 7.68
N THR A 77 -3.81 6.42 7.72
CA THR A 77 -4.28 5.74 6.51
C THR A 77 -5.34 6.55 5.79
N ASN A 78 -5.25 6.58 4.46
CA ASN A 78 -6.20 7.24 3.57
C ASN A 78 -7.52 6.45 3.45
N GLU A 79 -8.41 6.85 2.55
CA GLU A 79 -9.71 6.17 2.32
C GLU A 79 -9.53 4.69 1.94
N ASP A 80 -8.48 4.39 1.17
CA ASP A 80 -8.11 3.03 0.77
C ASP A 80 -7.33 2.26 1.85
N GLY A 81 -7.21 2.80 3.07
CA GLY A 81 -6.45 2.16 4.15
C GLY A 81 -4.93 2.17 3.92
N ARG A 82 -4.44 2.98 2.98
CA ARG A 82 -3.04 3.02 2.52
C ARG A 82 -2.24 4.13 3.19
N VAL A 83 -0.95 3.87 3.38
CA VAL A 83 0.07 4.84 3.78
C VAL A 83 1.29 4.66 2.90
N ALA A 84 1.76 5.73 2.26
CA ALA A 84 3.01 5.76 1.52
C ALA A 84 4.12 6.38 2.37
N PHE A 85 5.30 5.77 2.38
CA PHE A 85 6.50 6.28 3.06
C PHE A 85 7.77 5.70 2.43
N ASP A 86 8.90 6.37 2.66
CA ASP A 86 10.20 5.87 2.24
C ASP A 86 10.81 4.98 3.33
N VAL A 87 11.37 3.82 2.93
CA VAL A 87 12.00 2.92 3.88
C VAL A 87 13.26 3.56 4.47
N SER A 88 13.23 3.94 5.74
CA SER A 88 14.39 4.52 6.42
C SER A 88 15.43 3.46 6.82
N GLN A 89 16.70 3.73 6.50
CA GLN A 89 17.82 2.86 6.91
C GLN A 89 18.00 2.84 8.44
N SER A 90 17.75 3.97 9.11
CA SER A 90 17.85 4.08 10.57
C SER A 90 16.83 3.17 11.25
N LEU A 91 15.57 3.20 10.79
CA LEU A 91 14.50 2.35 11.31
C LEU A 91 14.73 0.86 11.05
N LEU A 92 15.34 0.50 9.90
CA LEU A 92 15.74 -0.89 9.65
C LEU A 92 16.85 -1.36 10.61
N LYS A 93 17.77 -0.47 10.99
CA LYS A 93 18.87 -0.79 11.90
C LYS A 93 18.40 -0.87 13.35
N GLU A 94 17.63 0.12 13.79
CA GLU A 94 17.07 0.23 15.14
C GLU A 94 15.97 -0.80 15.39
N ASN A 95 15.23 -1.15 14.34
CA ASN A 95 14.13 -2.10 14.37
C ASN A 95 13.09 -1.80 15.47
N PRO A 96 12.48 -0.60 15.50
CA PRO A 96 11.49 -0.27 16.51
C PRO A 96 10.20 -1.08 16.34
N LEU A 97 9.40 -1.13 17.40
CA LEU A 97 8.05 -1.68 17.35
C LEU A 97 7.12 -0.78 16.53
N VAL A 98 6.25 -1.39 15.74
CA VAL A 98 5.17 -0.67 15.05
C VAL A 98 3.90 -0.71 15.88
N GLU A 99 3.37 0.46 16.15
CA GLU A 99 2.12 0.67 16.89
C GLU A 99 1.03 1.11 15.93
N ILE A 100 -0.11 0.41 15.96
CA ILE A 100 -1.25 0.71 15.12
C ILE A 100 -2.43 1.06 16.02
N VAL A 101 -2.86 2.32 15.93
CA VAL A 101 -4.04 2.82 16.64
C VAL A 101 -5.21 2.73 15.68
N LEU A 102 -6.08 1.76 15.94
CA LEU A 102 -7.26 1.51 15.14
C LEU A 102 -8.39 2.52 15.45
N PRO A 103 -9.19 2.90 14.44
CA PRO A 103 -10.40 3.68 14.65
C PRO A 103 -11.47 2.86 15.37
N ALA A 104 -12.46 3.55 15.95
CA ALA A 104 -13.57 2.90 16.63
C ALA A 104 -14.34 1.97 15.68
N GLY A 105 -14.54 0.72 16.11
CA GLY A 105 -15.25 -0.31 15.33
C GLY A 105 -14.35 -1.42 14.80
N VAL A 106 -13.04 -1.18 14.65
CA VAL A 106 -12.08 -2.20 14.21
C VAL A 106 -11.39 -2.83 15.42
N ARG A 107 -11.37 -4.17 15.48
CA ARG A 107 -10.82 -4.91 16.63
C ARG A 107 -9.50 -5.60 16.32
N ALA A 108 -9.29 -5.96 15.07
CA ALA A 108 -8.11 -6.67 14.60
C ALA A 108 -7.71 -6.14 13.24
N TYR A 109 -6.41 -6.22 12.95
CA TYR A 109 -5.86 -5.72 11.69
C TYR A 109 -4.85 -6.70 11.10
N ARG A 110 -4.66 -6.57 9.79
CA ARG A 110 -3.60 -7.20 9.02
C ARG A 110 -2.87 -6.11 8.24
N LEU A 111 -1.56 -6.24 8.15
CA LEU A 111 -0.72 -5.37 7.35
C LEU A 111 -0.39 -6.07 6.03
N GLN A 112 -0.54 -5.36 4.93
CA GLN A 112 -0.09 -5.79 3.62
C GLN A 112 0.86 -4.75 3.05
N LEU A 113 2.08 -5.18 2.74
CA LEU A 113 3.07 -4.33 2.12
C LEU A 113 2.95 -4.43 0.60
N VAL A 114 2.95 -3.28 -0.05
CA VAL A 114 2.85 -3.14 -1.50
C VAL A 114 4.13 -2.42 -1.97
N PRO A 115 5.07 -3.15 -2.60
CA PRO A 115 6.27 -2.54 -3.14
C PRO A 115 5.92 -1.60 -4.32
N PRO A 116 6.77 -0.60 -4.61
CA PRO A 116 6.51 0.34 -5.69
C PRO A 116 6.53 -0.41 -7.02
N GLY A 117 5.41 -0.38 -7.73
CA GLY A 117 5.25 -1.03 -9.04
C GLY A 117 4.36 -2.27 -9.04
N GLU A 118 3.91 -2.74 -7.88
CA GLU A 118 2.92 -3.83 -7.78
C GLU A 118 1.58 -3.20 -7.40
N ALA A 119 0.85 -2.71 -8.40
CA ALA A 119 -0.56 -2.43 -8.18
C ALA A 119 -1.21 -3.74 -7.71
N ILE A 120 -1.95 -3.70 -6.61
CA ILE A 120 -2.78 -4.83 -6.20
C ILE A 120 -3.64 -5.17 -7.42
N ASP A 121 -3.42 -6.33 -8.03
CA ASP A 121 -4.37 -6.98 -8.94
C ASP A 121 -5.62 -7.35 -8.14
N GLY A 122 -6.35 -6.32 -7.72
CA GLY A 122 -7.75 -6.41 -7.39
C GLY A 122 -8.44 -6.50 -8.72
N GLU A 123 -8.75 -7.74 -9.11
CA GLU A 123 -9.80 -8.14 -10.04
C GLU A 123 -10.65 -6.95 -10.50
N THR A 124 -10.20 -6.29 -11.57
CA THR A 124 -11.08 -5.42 -12.33
C THR A 124 -12.08 -6.37 -12.96
N PRO A 125 -13.40 -6.25 -12.69
CA PRO A 125 -14.38 -6.93 -13.50
C PRO A 125 -14.10 -6.46 -14.92
N GLU A 126 -13.68 -7.39 -15.76
CA GLU A 126 -13.47 -7.21 -17.19
C GLU A 126 -14.76 -6.59 -17.73
N ALA A 127 -14.74 -5.25 -17.87
CA ALA A 127 -15.80 -4.51 -18.50
C ALA A 127 -15.86 -5.03 -19.94
N PRO A 128 -17.06 -5.38 -20.42
CA PRO A 128 -17.23 -6.29 -21.55
C PRO A 128 -16.50 -5.77 -22.78
N GLU A 129 -15.79 -6.70 -23.42
CA GLU A 129 -15.18 -6.57 -24.74
C GLU A 129 -16.04 -5.66 -25.63
N ALA A 130 -15.50 -4.49 -25.98
CA ALA A 130 -16.01 -3.73 -27.10
C ALA A 130 -15.68 -4.56 -28.35
N PRO A 131 -16.68 -5.04 -29.10
CA PRO A 131 -16.44 -5.96 -30.20
C PRO A 131 -15.62 -5.28 -31.29
N GLU A 132 -14.61 -6.01 -31.76
CA GLU A 132 -13.95 -5.79 -33.04
C GLU A 132 -14.99 -5.55 -34.13
N ALA A 133 -14.86 -4.47 -34.88
CA ALA A 133 -15.57 -4.29 -36.14
C ALA A 133 -14.77 -3.42 -37.12
N THR A 134 -13.99 -4.13 -37.92
CA THR A 134 -14.01 -4.05 -39.39
C THR A 134 -13.00 -3.11 -40.08
N GLU A 135 -12.16 -3.78 -40.87
CA GLU A 135 -11.32 -3.28 -41.97
C GLU A 135 -11.95 -2.21 -42.87
N ALA A 136 -11.06 -1.41 -43.45
CA ALA A 136 -11.26 -0.42 -44.51
C ALA A 136 -11.93 -0.99 -45.79
N PRO A 137 -12.39 -0.14 -46.75
CA PRO A 137 -11.44 0.37 -47.75
C PRO A 137 -11.76 1.75 -48.39
N ALA A 138 -10.69 2.27 -49.02
CA ALA A 138 -10.62 3.11 -50.23
C ALA A 138 -10.89 4.63 -50.16
N ALA A 139 -9.83 5.37 -50.51
CA ALA A 139 -9.82 6.76 -51.00
C ALA A 139 -10.62 6.91 -52.31
N PRO A 140 -10.91 8.15 -52.75
CA PRO A 140 -10.01 8.77 -53.74
C PRO A 140 -9.84 10.31 -53.65
N GLU A 141 -8.62 10.72 -54.01
CA GLU A 141 -8.21 11.83 -54.89
C GLU A 141 -8.73 13.28 -54.71
N THR A 142 -7.74 14.16 -54.51
CA THR A 142 -7.66 15.61 -54.72
C THR A 142 -8.24 16.11 -56.07
N PRO A 143 -8.63 17.40 -56.15
CA PRO A 143 -7.75 18.32 -56.89
C PRO A 143 -7.56 19.70 -56.24
N ALA A 144 -6.40 20.27 -56.52
CA ALA A 144 -5.97 21.62 -56.20
C ALA A 144 -6.89 22.71 -56.80
N THR A 145 -6.94 23.88 -56.17
CA THR A 145 -7.37 25.12 -56.83
C THR A 145 -6.49 26.29 -56.38
N GLU A 146 -6.03 26.99 -57.42
CA GLU A 146 -5.09 28.08 -57.58
C GLU A 146 -5.16 29.28 -56.62
N ALA A 147 -3.99 29.90 -56.45
CA ALA A 147 -3.79 31.29 -56.07
C ALA A 147 -4.44 32.27 -57.08
N PRO A 148 -4.54 33.58 -56.78
CA PRO A 148 -3.46 34.45 -57.30
C PRO A 148 -3.10 35.71 -56.47
N ALA A 149 -1.81 36.04 -56.59
CA ALA A 149 -1.21 37.36 -56.80
C ALA A 149 -1.38 38.49 -55.76
N ALA A 150 -0.26 38.95 -55.16
CA ALA A 150 0.53 40.10 -55.66
C ALA A 150 1.43 40.68 -54.54
N ALA A 151 2.74 40.71 -54.81
CA ALA A 151 3.70 41.58 -54.10
C ALA A 151 3.51 43.04 -54.56
N PRO A 152 4.09 44.03 -53.84
CA PRO A 152 5.46 44.39 -54.20
C PRO A 152 6.40 44.69 -53.01
N GLU A 153 7.69 44.45 -53.25
CA GLU A 153 8.83 45.04 -52.56
C GLU A 153 8.72 46.57 -52.47
N THR A 154 9.10 47.16 -51.34
CA THR A 154 10.06 48.27 -51.30
C THR A 154 10.57 48.53 -49.87
N ALA A 155 11.89 48.50 -49.70
CA ALA A 155 12.61 49.05 -48.55
C ALA A 155 12.52 50.60 -48.53
N PRO A 156 12.77 51.27 -47.39
CA PRO A 156 14.13 51.75 -47.02
C PRO A 156 14.40 51.58 -45.50
N GLY A 157 15.60 51.64 -44.92
CA GLY A 157 16.82 52.40 -45.19
C GLY A 157 17.06 53.38 -44.01
N ASN A 158 17.97 53.03 -43.09
CA ASN A 158 18.96 53.90 -42.42
C ASN A 158 19.95 53.06 -41.59
#